data_AF-A0A812S694-F1
#
_entry.id   AF-A0A812S694-F1
#
_cell.length_a   1.000
_cell.length_b   1.000
_cell.length_c   1.000
_cell.angle_alpha   90.00
_cell.angle_beta   90.00
_cell.angle_gamma   90.00
#
_symmetry.space_group_name_H-M   'P 1'
#
loop_
_entity.id
_entity.type
_entity.pdbx_description
1 polymer ?
#
loop_
_entity_poly.entity_id
_entity_poly.type
_entity_poly.pdbx_seq_one_letter_code
_entity_poly.pdbx_strand_id
1 'polypeptide(L)'
;MKLVSVLLVQQLFAADGFQAFSDRAELRDVLVDWYFNPGNRPAIEGVYGPIEDWDVSAVTSFEGLFSTLTLFNEDIGKWNTSQVTNMFGTFNSCRDFNRDIGSWDTSKVTTMSNMFANAWAFNQDIGSWDTSQVTDFMNMFNSGRGFNGNIASWDVSKVTKFRTMFRDAYAFNQPIDTWVTSRATDMRGMFERATAFNQPLKSWDVSNVSNFIDMFREATVFNQPLNSWDVSNSENFGSMFNGATVFNQCLDSWSDQINVTPSFNMFLGTSCPDEDCTVCPSGLWCEDLDALDYALLGKGGKLAAKKCLLHSLIKDYKFPEELPSWSRVATKAGQARVLCFVMVSLVVAAAAWRIRRQRPLVYEAL
;
A
#
# COMPACT_ATOMS: atom_id res chain seq x y z
N MET A 1 16.77 -19.79 -47.36
CA MET A 1 18.01 -19.18 -47.90
C MET A 1 17.73 -17.71 -48.21
N LYS A 2 17.69 -16.87 -47.16
CA LYS A 2 17.73 -15.42 -47.29
C LYS A 2 19.01 -14.99 -46.59
N LEU A 3 19.89 -14.37 -47.37
CA LEU A 3 21.19 -13.87 -46.94
C LEU A 3 20.98 -12.91 -45.76
N VAL A 4 21.49 -13.30 -44.58
CA VAL A 4 21.88 -12.32 -43.57
C VAL A 4 23.15 -11.69 -44.11
N SER A 5 23.03 -10.46 -44.56
CA SER A 5 24.16 -9.62 -44.96
C SER A 5 25.13 -9.52 -43.79
N VAL A 6 26.31 -10.10 -43.97
CA VAL A 6 27.45 -9.95 -43.07
C VAL A 6 27.90 -8.49 -43.14
N LEU A 7 27.37 -7.66 -42.23
CA LEU A 7 28.08 -6.46 -41.83
C LEU A 7 29.23 -6.89 -40.93
N LEU A 8 30.43 -6.45 -41.28
CA LEU A 8 31.67 -6.67 -40.55
C LEU A 8 31.61 -5.87 -39.23
N VAL A 9 30.88 -6.36 -38.24
CA VAL A 9 31.02 -5.94 -36.84
C VAL A 9 32.22 -6.72 -36.31
N GLN A 10 33.21 -6.04 -35.72
CA GLN A 10 34.28 -6.70 -34.98
C GLN A 10 33.62 -7.59 -33.91
N GLN A 11 33.60 -8.91 -34.12
CA GLN A 11 33.04 -9.86 -33.17
C GLN A 11 33.90 -9.83 -31.90
N LEU A 12 33.36 -9.22 -30.85
CA LEU A 12 33.87 -9.37 -29.50
C LEU A 12 33.38 -10.74 -29.00
N PHE A 13 34.31 -11.69 -28.91
CA PHE A 13 34.06 -12.99 -28.32
C PHE A 13 34.33 -12.92 -26.81
N ALA A 14 33.43 -13.48 -26.01
CA ALA A 14 33.63 -13.72 -24.60
C ALA A 14 34.72 -14.78 -24.38
N ALA A 15 35.19 -14.93 -23.13
CA ALA A 15 36.31 -15.82 -22.79
C ALA A 15 36.06 -17.31 -23.09
N ASP A 16 34.80 -17.70 -23.29
CA ASP A 16 34.31 -19.04 -23.59
C ASP A 16 34.05 -19.30 -25.09
N GLY A 17 34.23 -18.28 -25.94
CA GLY A 17 34.04 -18.37 -27.39
C GLY A 17 32.63 -18.04 -27.89
N PHE A 18 31.70 -17.66 -27.00
CA PHE A 18 30.39 -17.13 -27.40
C PHE A 18 30.49 -15.64 -27.75
N GLN A 19 29.56 -15.16 -28.58
CA GLN A 19 29.47 -13.73 -28.88
C GLN A 19 28.93 -12.99 -27.66
N ALA A 20 29.57 -11.87 -27.30
CA ALA A 20 29.06 -10.97 -26.26
C ALA A 20 28.04 -9.97 -26.83
N PHE A 21 27.08 -9.56 -26.02
CA PHE A 21 26.14 -8.50 -26.40
C PHE A 21 26.81 -7.13 -26.31
N SER A 22 26.78 -6.39 -27.41
CA SER A 22 27.42 -5.07 -27.51
C SER A 22 26.56 -3.96 -26.90
N ASP A 23 25.24 -4.11 -26.93
CA ASP A 23 24.30 -3.14 -26.38
C ASP A 23 22.94 -3.77 -25.99
N ARG A 24 22.09 -2.94 -25.39
CA ARG A 24 20.74 -3.31 -24.96
C ARG A 24 19.84 -3.74 -26.13
N ALA A 25 19.96 -3.10 -27.29
CA ALA A 25 19.06 -3.35 -28.42
C ALA A 25 19.32 -4.75 -29.00
N GLU A 26 20.58 -5.10 -29.21
CA GLU A 26 21.00 -6.45 -29.60
C GLU A 26 20.49 -7.51 -28.61
N LEU A 27 20.71 -7.28 -27.31
CA LEU A 27 20.25 -8.19 -26.26
C LEU A 27 18.72 -8.32 -26.27
N ARG A 28 17.98 -7.22 -26.43
CA ARG A 28 16.53 -7.24 -26.46
C ARG A 28 15.99 -8.01 -27.67
N ASP A 29 16.56 -7.80 -28.85
CA ASP A 29 16.10 -8.46 -30.08
C ASP A 29 16.29 -9.98 -29.99
N VAL A 30 17.48 -10.42 -29.52
CA VAL A 30 17.76 -11.85 -29.31
C VAL A 30 16.87 -12.44 -28.22
N LEU A 31 16.65 -11.72 -27.11
CA LEU A 31 15.74 -12.15 -26.05
C LEU A 31 14.28 -12.30 -26.53
N VAL A 32 13.79 -11.39 -27.37
CA VAL A 32 12.45 -11.48 -27.97
C VAL A 32 12.36 -12.72 -28.85
N ASP A 33 13.37 -12.98 -29.68
CA ASP A 33 13.41 -14.18 -30.53
C ASP A 33 13.46 -15.46 -29.68
N TRP A 34 14.31 -15.49 -28.66
CA TRP A 34 14.41 -16.57 -27.67
C TRP A 34 13.06 -16.93 -27.03
N TYR A 35 12.30 -15.89 -26.65
CA TYR A 35 11.03 -16.03 -25.94
C TYR A 35 9.89 -16.46 -26.87
N PHE A 36 9.72 -15.80 -28.02
CA PHE A 36 8.57 -16.05 -28.90
C PHE A 36 8.80 -17.18 -29.91
N ASN A 37 10.05 -17.52 -30.22
CA ASN A 37 10.39 -18.54 -31.21
C ASN A 37 11.28 -19.64 -30.59
N PRO A 38 10.74 -20.55 -29.77
CA PRO A 38 11.52 -21.63 -29.15
C PRO A 38 12.29 -22.51 -30.15
N GLY A 39 11.83 -22.60 -31.40
CA GLY A 39 12.53 -23.32 -32.47
C GLY A 39 13.87 -22.69 -32.89
N ASN A 40 14.09 -21.40 -32.57
CA ASN A 40 15.34 -20.69 -32.85
C ASN A 40 16.37 -20.85 -31.73
N ARG A 41 15.98 -21.36 -30.54
CA ARG A 41 16.88 -21.48 -29.37
C ARG A 41 18.18 -22.22 -29.68
N PRO A 42 18.20 -23.39 -30.36
CA PRO A 42 19.47 -24.05 -30.67
C PRO A 42 20.42 -23.21 -31.52
N ALA A 43 19.89 -22.36 -32.41
CA ALA A 43 20.71 -21.46 -33.21
C ALA A 43 21.23 -20.28 -32.38
N ILE A 44 20.42 -19.74 -31.48
CA ILE A 44 20.82 -18.69 -30.53
C ILE A 44 21.89 -19.22 -29.58
N GLU A 45 21.69 -20.41 -29.01
CA GLU A 45 22.67 -21.07 -28.12
C GLU A 45 24.00 -21.34 -28.83
N GLY A 46 23.97 -21.65 -30.13
CA GLY A 46 25.18 -21.82 -30.93
C GLY A 46 26.00 -20.53 -31.12
N VAL A 47 25.41 -19.35 -30.88
CA VAL A 47 26.06 -18.04 -31.04
C VAL A 47 26.40 -17.42 -29.68
N TYR A 48 25.43 -17.39 -28.76
CA TYR A 48 25.52 -16.68 -27.48
C TYR A 48 25.64 -17.61 -26.27
N GLY A 49 25.55 -18.93 -26.46
CA GLY A 49 25.49 -19.89 -25.36
C GLY A 49 24.09 -19.98 -24.73
N PRO A 50 23.93 -20.83 -23.70
CA PRO A 50 22.68 -20.90 -22.94
C PRO A 50 22.40 -19.55 -22.26
N ILE A 51 21.11 -19.22 -22.07
CA ILE A 51 20.70 -17.89 -21.57
C ILE A 51 21.34 -17.48 -20.24
N GLU A 52 21.60 -18.45 -19.36
CA GLU A 52 22.26 -18.23 -18.07
C GLU A 52 23.71 -17.74 -18.19
N ASP A 53 24.37 -18.01 -19.32
CA ASP A 53 25.78 -17.67 -19.56
C ASP A 53 25.96 -16.51 -20.56
N TRP A 54 24.86 -15.87 -20.98
CA TRP A 54 24.91 -14.72 -21.89
C TRP A 54 25.81 -13.58 -21.36
N ASP A 55 26.84 -13.22 -22.13
CA ASP A 55 27.74 -12.13 -21.77
C ASP A 55 27.10 -10.77 -22.07
N VAL A 56 26.52 -10.18 -21.01
CA VAL A 56 25.92 -8.85 -21.00
C VAL A 56 26.84 -7.78 -20.40
N SER A 57 28.13 -8.09 -20.20
CA SER A 57 29.06 -7.23 -19.44
C SER A 57 29.32 -5.85 -20.06
N ALA A 58 29.08 -5.69 -21.36
CA ALA A 58 29.16 -4.40 -22.06
C ALA A 58 27.84 -3.61 -22.04
N VAL A 59 26.73 -4.22 -21.64
CA VAL A 59 25.40 -3.59 -21.65
C VAL A 59 25.25 -2.67 -20.44
N THR A 60 24.97 -1.38 -20.70
CA THR A 60 24.88 -0.35 -19.65
C THR A 60 23.46 0.01 -19.23
N SER A 61 22.44 -0.50 -19.94
CA SER A 61 21.02 -0.24 -19.65
C SER A 61 20.19 -1.50 -19.84
N PHE A 62 19.41 -1.85 -18.82
CA PHE A 62 18.39 -2.92 -18.84
C PHE A 62 16.97 -2.34 -18.93
N GLU A 63 16.84 -1.09 -19.39
CA GLU A 63 15.55 -0.42 -19.50
C GLU A 63 14.52 -1.27 -20.24
N GLY A 64 13.45 -1.70 -19.58
CA GLY A 64 12.38 -2.48 -20.21
C GLY A 64 12.83 -3.78 -20.89
N LEU A 65 13.96 -4.36 -20.49
CA LEU A 65 14.58 -5.49 -21.21
C LEU A 65 13.65 -6.71 -21.31
N PHE A 66 12.97 -7.07 -20.23
CA PHE A 66 11.98 -8.15 -20.21
C PHE A 66 10.54 -7.65 -20.24
N SER A 67 10.34 -6.33 -20.36
CA SER A 67 9.02 -5.72 -20.27
C SER A 67 8.02 -6.41 -21.20
N THR A 68 6.83 -6.71 -20.66
CA THR A 68 5.70 -7.42 -21.28
C THR A 68 5.90 -8.91 -21.59
N LEU A 69 7.08 -9.50 -21.32
CA LEU A 69 7.28 -10.95 -21.41
C LEU A 69 6.65 -11.64 -20.19
N THR A 70 5.33 -11.80 -20.21
CA THR A 70 4.55 -12.17 -19.02
C THR A 70 4.93 -13.51 -18.38
N LEU A 71 5.39 -14.48 -19.17
CA LEU A 71 5.77 -15.83 -18.74
C LEU A 71 7.29 -16.00 -18.59
N PHE A 72 8.07 -14.92 -18.74
CA PHE A 72 9.53 -15.02 -18.64
C PHE A 72 9.95 -15.37 -17.22
N ASN A 73 10.71 -16.46 -17.08
CA ASN A 73 11.18 -16.97 -15.79
C ASN A 73 12.46 -17.83 -15.95
N GLU A 74 13.33 -17.45 -16.89
CA GLU A 74 14.60 -18.12 -17.17
C GLU A 74 15.67 -17.69 -16.15
N ASP A 75 16.65 -18.55 -15.88
CA ASP A 75 17.76 -18.24 -14.97
C ASP A 75 18.74 -17.24 -15.61
N ILE A 76 18.90 -16.10 -14.95
CA ILE A 76 19.75 -14.97 -15.36
C ILE A 76 20.58 -14.45 -14.16
N GLY A 77 20.67 -15.22 -13.07
CA GLY A 77 21.34 -14.79 -11.85
C GLY A 77 22.85 -14.59 -12.01
N LYS A 78 23.46 -15.28 -12.99
CA LYS A 78 24.90 -15.22 -13.29
C LYS A 78 25.31 -14.02 -14.16
N TRP A 79 24.36 -13.27 -14.71
CA TRP A 79 24.66 -12.16 -15.60
C TRP A 79 25.53 -11.09 -14.92
N ASN A 80 26.58 -10.64 -15.62
CA ASN A 80 27.46 -9.58 -15.12
C ASN A 80 26.79 -8.20 -15.34
N THR A 81 26.21 -7.65 -14.28
CA THR A 81 25.50 -6.37 -14.28
C THR A 81 26.33 -5.17 -13.83
N SER A 82 27.64 -5.34 -13.62
CA SER A 82 28.53 -4.30 -13.05
C SER A 82 28.70 -3.01 -13.88
N GLN A 83 28.22 -2.99 -15.12
CA GLN A 83 28.19 -1.78 -15.97
C GLN A 83 26.79 -1.19 -16.13
N VAL A 84 25.75 -1.85 -15.61
CA VAL A 84 24.36 -1.39 -15.74
C VAL A 84 24.13 -0.17 -14.86
N THR A 85 23.58 0.89 -15.45
CA THR A 85 23.27 2.15 -14.77
C THR A 85 21.76 2.44 -14.74
N ASN A 86 20.99 1.80 -15.62
CA ASN A 86 19.55 2.01 -15.77
C ASN A 86 18.81 0.67 -15.76
N MET A 87 17.94 0.45 -14.77
CA MET A 87 17.06 -0.72 -14.63
C MET A 87 15.58 -0.33 -14.67
N PHE A 88 15.25 0.80 -15.30
CA PHE A 88 13.87 1.26 -15.44
C PHE A 88 13.00 0.18 -16.09
N GLY A 89 11.97 -0.29 -15.41
CA GLY A 89 10.99 -1.21 -15.98
C GLY A 89 11.54 -2.57 -16.45
N THR A 90 12.72 -3.00 -16.01
CA THR A 90 13.39 -4.22 -16.52
C THR A 90 12.48 -5.45 -16.53
N PHE A 91 11.70 -5.69 -15.48
CA PHE A 91 10.74 -6.78 -15.35
C PHE A 91 9.28 -6.31 -15.32
N ASN A 92 8.99 -5.13 -15.90
CA ASN A 92 7.62 -4.62 -15.92
C ASN A 92 6.69 -5.61 -16.64
N SER A 93 5.63 -6.04 -15.95
CA SER A 93 4.64 -7.00 -16.43
C SER A 93 5.18 -8.40 -16.70
N CYS A 94 6.36 -8.76 -16.18
CA CYS A 94 6.86 -10.13 -16.10
C CYS A 94 6.17 -10.87 -14.94
N ARG A 95 4.90 -11.23 -15.13
CA ARG A 95 4.02 -11.73 -14.06
C ARG A 95 4.57 -12.96 -13.34
N ASP A 96 5.22 -13.86 -14.08
CA ASP A 96 5.70 -15.14 -13.56
C ASP A 96 7.18 -15.13 -13.13
N PHE A 97 7.88 -14.01 -13.33
CA PHE A 97 9.30 -13.92 -13.02
C PHE A 97 9.54 -14.01 -11.50
N ASN A 98 10.34 -14.99 -11.08
CA ASN A 98 10.71 -15.21 -9.69
C ASN A 98 12.06 -15.95 -9.57
N ARG A 99 13.02 -15.63 -10.45
CA ARG A 99 14.39 -16.18 -10.39
C ARG A 99 15.31 -15.30 -9.56
N ASP A 100 16.25 -15.97 -8.89
CA ASP A 100 17.24 -15.32 -8.04
C ASP A 100 18.13 -14.39 -8.87
N ILE A 101 18.20 -13.15 -8.42
CA ILE A 101 18.99 -12.05 -8.98
C ILE A 101 19.67 -11.26 -7.84
N GLY A 102 19.74 -11.83 -6.63
CA GLY A 102 20.36 -11.19 -5.47
C GLY A 102 21.87 -10.94 -5.63
N SER A 103 22.51 -11.67 -6.55
CA SER A 103 23.92 -11.54 -6.92
C SER A 103 24.23 -10.42 -7.92
N TRP A 104 23.21 -9.74 -8.48
CA TRP A 104 23.44 -8.64 -9.41
C TRP A 104 24.13 -7.45 -8.73
N ASP A 105 25.12 -6.88 -9.41
CA ASP A 105 25.79 -5.66 -9.00
C ASP A 105 24.96 -4.44 -9.39
N THR A 106 24.39 -3.77 -8.39
CA THR A 106 23.55 -2.57 -8.55
C THR A 106 24.26 -1.27 -8.18
N SER A 107 25.56 -1.32 -7.85
CA SER A 107 26.32 -0.17 -7.31
C SER A 107 26.40 1.06 -8.22
N LYS A 108 26.21 0.88 -9.53
CA LYS A 108 26.16 1.97 -10.52
C LYS A 108 24.74 2.37 -10.95
N VAL A 109 23.71 1.69 -10.48
CA VAL A 109 22.33 1.90 -10.93
C VAL A 109 21.77 3.18 -10.32
N THR A 110 21.26 4.06 -11.16
CA THR A 110 20.68 5.36 -10.73
C THR A 110 19.16 5.38 -10.89
N THR A 111 18.59 4.51 -11.74
CA THR A 111 17.15 4.43 -12.00
C THR A 111 16.63 3.00 -11.85
N MET A 112 15.65 2.80 -10.98
CA MET A 112 14.95 1.52 -10.78
C MET A 112 13.42 1.64 -10.89
N SER A 113 12.88 2.80 -11.28
CA SER A 113 11.43 3.00 -11.35
C SER A 113 10.75 1.94 -12.23
N ASN A 114 9.60 1.44 -11.78
CA ASN A 114 8.80 0.40 -12.43
C ASN A 114 9.49 -0.97 -12.61
N MET A 115 10.69 -1.22 -12.05
CA MET A 115 11.48 -2.43 -12.34
C MET A 115 10.67 -3.72 -12.18
N PHE A 116 9.87 -3.86 -11.11
CA PHE A 116 8.99 -5.01 -10.86
C PHE A 116 7.50 -4.65 -10.88
N ALA A 117 7.12 -3.57 -11.56
CA ALA A 117 5.71 -3.22 -11.70
C ALA A 117 4.95 -4.37 -12.40
N ASN A 118 3.87 -4.87 -11.81
CA ASN A 118 3.09 -6.03 -12.27
C ASN A 118 3.86 -7.38 -12.33
N ALA A 119 5.01 -7.50 -11.65
CA ALA A 119 5.70 -8.79 -11.48
C ALA A 119 5.06 -9.55 -10.30
N TRP A 120 3.93 -10.21 -10.57
CA TRP A 120 3.05 -10.76 -9.53
C TRP A 120 3.71 -11.82 -8.64
N ALA A 121 4.55 -12.67 -9.23
CA ALA A 121 5.20 -13.79 -8.56
C ALA A 121 6.52 -13.42 -7.87
N PHE A 122 7.10 -12.25 -8.15
CA PHE A 122 8.45 -11.92 -7.72
C PHE A 122 8.54 -11.74 -6.19
N ASN A 123 9.40 -12.53 -5.56
CA ASN A 123 9.66 -12.48 -4.11
C ASN A 123 11.06 -13.04 -3.76
N GLN A 124 12.07 -12.67 -4.54
CA GLN A 124 13.45 -13.09 -4.29
C GLN A 124 14.19 -12.15 -3.34
N ASP A 125 15.29 -12.63 -2.75
CA ASP A 125 16.14 -11.82 -1.88
C ASP A 125 16.95 -10.82 -2.71
N ILE A 126 16.70 -9.54 -2.46
CA ILE A 126 17.38 -8.39 -3.07
C ILE A 126 17.84 -7.40 -1.99
N GLY A 127 17.93 -7.83 -0.73
CA GLY A 127 18.35 -6.99 0.38
C GLY A 127 19.83 -6.58 0.29
N SER A 128 20.64 -7.33 -0.45
CA SER A 128 22.07 -7.08 -0.68
C SER A 128 22.35 -5.98 -1.71
N TRP A 129 21.34 -5.53 -2.46
CA TRP A 129 21.52 -4.53 -3.52
C TRP A 129 21.98 -3.17 -2.97
N ASP A 130 22.91 -2.54 -3.66
CA ASP A 130 23.34 -1.17 -3.40
C ASP A 130 22.38 -0.19 -4.10
N THR A 131 21.54 0.49 -3.31
CA THR A 131 20.60 1.50 -3.79
C THR A 131 21.07 2.93 -3.56
N SER A 132 22.31 3.13 -3.10
CA SER A 132 22.83 4.43 -2.64
C SER A 132 22.91 5.50 -3.72
N GLN A 133 22.80 5.14 -5.00
CA GLN A 133 22.77 6.07 -6.15
C GLN A 133 21.37 6.27 -6.74
N VAL A 134 20.36 5.53 -6.28
CA VAL A 134 19.01 5.61 -6.81
C VAL A 134 18.29 6.85 -6.27
N THR A 135 17.61 7.58 -7.16
CA THR A 135 16.86 8.78 -6.80
C THR A 135 15.34 8.64 -6.92
N ASP A 136 14.87 7.56 -7.57
CA ASP A 136 13.49 7.35 -7.97
C ASP A 136 13.09 5.87 -7.85
N PHE A 137 12.13 5.59 -6.95
CA PHE A 137 11.53 4.26 -6.74
C PHE A 137 10.06 4.20 -7.16
N MET A 138 9.59 5.14 -8.00
CA MET A 138 8.20 5.14 -8.45
C MET A 138 7.81 3.78 -9.03
N ASN A 139 6.68 3.24 -8.58
CA ASN A 139 6.13 1.96 -9.01
C ASN A 139 7.06 0.73 -8.88
N MET A 140 8.16 0.78 -8.11
CA MET A 140 9.15 -0.32 -8.05
C MET A 140 8.50 -1.70 -7.93
N PHE A 141 7.54 -1.86 -7.01
CA PHE A 141 6.78 -3.08 -6.74
C PHE A 141 5.27 -2.90 -6.89
N ASN A 142 4.83 -1.91 -7.68
CA ASN A 142 3.41 -1.66 -7.91
C ASN A 142 2.76 -2.91 -8.54
N SER A 143 1.71 -3.43 -7.91
CA SER A 143 1.07 -4.70 -8.25
C SER A 143 2.00 -5.91 -8.17
N GLY A 144 3.10 -5.83 -7.42
CA GLY A 144 3.96 -6.95 -7.04
C GLY A 144 3.31 -7.78 -5.93
N ARG A 145 2.20 -8.45 -6.25
CA ARG A 145 1.27 -9.04 -5.27
C ARG A 145 1.92 -9.98 -4.27
N GLY A 146 2.90 -10.78 -4.70
CA GLY A 146 3.64 -11.73 -3.86
C GLY A 146 4.89 -11.16 -3.18
N PHE A 147 5.27 -9.91 -3.45
CA PHE A 147 6.51 -9.34 -2.96
C PHE A 147 6.44 -9.08 -1.45
N ASN A 148 7.39 -9.66 -0.72
CA ASN A 148 7.62 -9.47 0.71
C ASN A 148 9.11 -9.64 1.07
N GLY A 149 10.01 -9.36 0.11
CA GLY A 149 11.45 -9.49 0.30
C GLY A 149 12.00 -8.42 1.26
N ASN A 150 12.93 -8.79 2.12
CA ASN A 150 13.52 -7.87 3.10
C ASN A 150 14.41 -6.82 2.40
N ILE A 151 14.04 -5.55 2.57
CA ILE A 151 14.71 -4.38 1.96
C ILE A 151 15.07 -3.32 3.02
N ALA A 152 15.14 -3.71 4.30
CA ALA A 152 15.47 -2.82 5.40
C ALA A 152 16.87 -2.18 5.27
N SER A 153 17.78 -2.85 4.56
CA SER A 153 19.18 -2.46 4.32
C SER A 153 19.37 -1.47 3.18
N TRP A 154 18.34 -1.20 2.38
CA TRP A 154 18.45 -0.28 1.25
C TRP A 154 18.75 1.15 1.72
N ASP A 155 19.75 1.77 1.10
CA ASP A 155 20.03 3.19 1.25
C ASP A 155 19.06 3.98 0.36
N VAL A 156 18.08 4.63 0.98
CA VAL A 156 17.10 5.48 0.29
C VAL A 156 17.32 6.97 0.52
N SER A 157 18.47 7.36 1.11
CA SER A 157 18.77 8.74 1.53
C SER A 157 18.80 9.76 0.39
N LYS A 158 18.96 9.31 -0.86
CA LYS A 158 18.91 10.14 -2.07
C LYS A 158 17.56 10.13 -2.79
N VAL A 159 16.64 9.25 -2.39
CA VAL A 159 15.38 9.04 -3.09
C VAL A 159 14.42 10.19 -2.80
N THR A 160 13.82 10.71 -3.87
CA THR A 160 12.86 11.82 -3.80
C THR A 160 11.42 11.38 -4.07
N LYS A 161 11.24 10.25 -4.78
CA LYS A 161 9.94 9.77 -5.25
C LYS A 161 9.72 8.31 -4.87
N PHE A 162 8.69 8.08 -4.06
CA PHE A 162 8.21 6.74 -3.64
C PHE A 162 6.80 6.45 -4.13
N ARG A 163 6.29 7.28 -5.05
CA ARG A 163 4.93 7.19 -5.58
C ARG A 163 4.60 5.75 -5.98
N THR A 164 3.53 5.23 -5.38
CA THR A 164 2.93 3.92 -5.68
C THR A 164 3.92 2.76 -5.63
N MET A 165 5.01 2.87 -4.86
CA MET A 165 6.08 1.86 -4.79
C MET A 165 5.55 0.48 -4.41
N PHE A 166 4.64 0.39 -3.44
CA PHE A 166 4.02 -0.86 -2.94
C PHE A 166 2.51 -0.90 -3.15
N ARG A 167 1.97 -0.09 -4.07
CA ARG A 167 0.54 -0.17 -4.40
C ARG A 167 0.18 -1.59 -4.82
N ASP A 168 -0.90 -2.17 -4.30
CA ASP A 168 -1.33 -3.55 -4.59
C ASP A 168 -0.29 -4.64 -4.25
N ALA A 169 0.76 -4.33 -3.47
CA ALA A 169 1.70 -5.32 -2.95
C ALA A 169 1.07 -6.01 -1.72
N TYR A 170 0.07 -6.85 -1.96
CA TYR A 170 -0.79 -7.43 -0.92
C TYR A 170 -0.03 -8.17 0.18
N ALA A 171 1.11 -8.79 -0.14
CA ALA A 171 1.92 -9.56 0.80
C ALA A 171 2.96 -8.72 1.57
N PHE A 172 3.22 -7.47 1.16
CA PHE A 172 4.35 -6.70 1.68
C PHE A 172 4.12 -6.27 3.14
N ASN A 173 5.03 -6.67 4.04
CA ASN A 173 4.98 -6.33 5.46
C ASN A 173 6.38 -6.33 6.10
N GLN A 174 7.40 -5.83 5.39
CA GLN A 174 8.79 -5.81 5.87
C GLN A 174 9.13 -4.53 6.65
N PRO A 175 9.97 -4.63 7.70
CA PRO A 175 10.31 -3.48 8.54
C PRO A 175 11.19 -2.51 7.76
N ILE A 176 10.69 -1.29 7.53
CA ILE A 176 11.37 -0.23 6.77
C ILE A 176 11.48 1.08 7.57
N ASP A 177 11.27 1.04 8.89
CA ASP A 177 11.42 2.21 9.78
C ASP A 177 12.86 2.76 9.78
N THR A 178 13.85 1.95 9.37
CA THR A 178 15.28 2.33 9.31
C THR A 178 15.63 3.21 8.11
N TRP A 179 14.72 3.39 7.16
CA TRP A 179 14.95 4.19 5.96
C TRP A 179 15.12 5.68 6.27
N VAL A 180 16.13 6.30 5.67
CA VAL A 180 16.36 7.76 5.76
C VAL A 180 15.54 8.45 4.68
N THR A 181 14.35 8.94 5.03
CA THR A 181 13.38 9.52 4.07
C THR A 181 13.44 11.04 3.93
N SER A 182 14.42 11.72 4.54
CA SER A 182 14.46 13.18 4.65
C SER A 182 14.51 13.93 3.30
N ARG A 183 14.74 13.25 2.17
CA ARG A 183 14.69 13.84 0.81
C ARG A 183 13.41 13.54 0.04
N ALA A 184 12.52 12.72 0.59
CA ALA A 184 11.28 12.35 -0.06
C ALA A 184 10.38 13.58 -0.23
N THR A 185 9.83 13.76 -1.43
CA THR A 185 8.87 14.82 -1.75
C THR A 185 7.51 14.28 -2.19
N ASP A 186 7.46 13.04 -2.68
CA ASP A 186 6.26 12.40 -3.21
C ASP A 186 6.11 10.96 -2.70
N MET A 187 5.13 10.73 -1.83
CA MET A 187 4.77 9.42 -1.26
C MET A 187 3.34 8.97 -1.63
N ARG A 188 2.76 9.55 -2.68
CA ARG A 188 1.38 9.25 -3.11
C ARG A 188 1.16 7.76 -3.34
N GLY A 189 0.11 7.21 -2.74
CA GLY A 189 -0.30 5.83 -2.92
C GLY A 189 0.77 4.80 -2.59
N MET A 190 1.81 5.15 -1.82
CA MET A 190 2.98 4.28 -1.59
C MET A 190 2.56 2.89 -1.09
N PHE A 191 1.57 2.82 -0.19
CA PHE A 191 1.01 1.61 0.38
C PHE A 191 -0.49 1.43 0.05
N GLU A 192 -0.99 2.07 -1.03
CA GLU A 192 -2.37 1.90 -1.45
C GLU A 192 -2.67 0.41 -1.70
N ARG A 193 -3.66 -0.15 -1.00
CA ARG A 193 -4.06 -1.56 -1.08
C ARG A 193 -2.95 -2.54 -0.69
N ALA A 194 -1.93 -2.12 0.06
CA ALA A 194 -0.97 -3.02 0.70
C ALA A 194 -1.61 -3.66 1.96
N THR A 195 -2.50 -4.61 1.74
CA THR A 195 -3.44 -5.13 2.77
C THR A 195 -2.81 -5.92 3.92
N ALA A 196 -1.54 -6.33 3.81
CA ALA A 196 -0.79 -6.94 4.91
C ALA A 196 0.10 -5.96 5.68
N PHE A 197 0.30 -4.74 5.17
CA PHE A 197 1.30 -3.82 5.70
C PHE A 197 0.86 -3.21 7.04
N ASN A 198 1.65 -3.45 8.08
CA ASN A 198 1.44 -2.88 9.42
C ASN A 198 2.78 -2.70 10.17
N GLN A 199 3.79 -2.18 9.50
CA GLN A 199 5.13 -1.95 10.08
C GLN A 199 5.29 -0.51 10.56
N PRO A 200 6.03 -0.28 11.67
CA PRO A 200 6.24 1.06 12.20
C PRO A 200 6.94 1.96 11.17
N LEU A 201 6.56 3.24 11.16
CA LEU A 201 7.13 4.29 10.31
C LEU A 201 7.43 5.58 11.09
N LYS A 202 7.50 5.49 12.41
CA LYS A 202 7.64 6.64 13.32
C LYS A 202 8.96 7.40 13.12
N SER A 203 9.98 6.72 12.61
CA SER A 203 11.34 7.26 12.44
C SER A 203 11.52 7.96 11.09
N TRP A 204 10.52 7.90 10.20
CA TRP A 204 10.57 8.57 8.93
C TRP A 204 10.51 10.08 9.09
N ASP A 205 11.47 10.76 8.47
CA ASP A 205 11.42 12.20 8.25
C ASP A 205 10.59 12.45 6.98
N VAL A 206 9.41 13.04 7.16
CA VAL A 206 8.48 13.38 6.08
C VAL A 206 8.31 14.89 5.92
N SER A 207 9.17 15.70 6.56
CA SER A 207 9.01 17.15 6.58
C SER A 207 9.10 17.79 5.19
N ASN A 208 9.64 17.10 4.18
CA ASN A 208 9.73 17.57 2.79
C ASN A 208 8.62 17.02 1.88
N VAL A 209 7.71 16.18 2.40
CA VAL A 209 6.65 15.56 1.60
C VAL A 209 5.46 16.51 1.47
N SER A 210 5.18 16.92 0.23
CA SER A 210 4.04 17.80 -0.06
C SER A 210 2.74 17.04 -0.33
N ASN A 211 2.80 15.74 -0.63
CA ASN A 211 1.63 15.00 -1.11
C ASN A 211 1.56 13.55 -0.58
N PHE A 212 0.47 13.29 0.16
CA PHE A 212 0.13 12.00 0.78
C PHE A 212 -1.15 11.37 0.24
N ILE A 213 -1.66 11.84 -0.90
CA ILE A 213 -2.87 11.28 -1.53
C ILE A 213 -2.76 9.75 -1.60
N ASP A 214 -3.81 9.08 -1.15
CA ASP A 214 -3.99 7.63 -1.17
C ASP A 214 -2.88 6.81 -0.45
N MET A 215 -1.96 7.42 0.32
CA MET A 215 -0.75 6.73 0.82
C MET A 215 -1.03 5.38 1.49
N PHE A 216 -2.09 5.30 2.31
CA PHE A 216 -2.55 4.09 3.00
C PHE A 216 -3.99 3.72 2.63
N ARG A 217 -4.50 4.19 1.49
CA ARG A 217 -5.86 3.89 1.04
C ARG A 217 -6.04 2.38 0.90
N GLU A 218 -7.08 1.82 1.50
CA GLU A 218 -7.39 0.39 1.53
C GLU A 218 -6.24 -0.48 2.13
N ALA A 219 -5.30 0.09 2.89
CA ALA A 219 -4.35 -0.65 3.72
C ALA A 219 -5.06 -1.16 4.98
N THR A 220 -5.88 -2.20 4.80
CA THR A 220 -6.95 -2.58 5.74
C THR A 220 -6.51 -2.92 7.16
N VAL A 221 -5.25 -3.29 7.37
CA VAL A 221 -4.66 -3.69 8.66
C VAL A 221 -3.67 -2.67 9.24
N PHE A 222 -3.40 -1.57 8.52
CA PHE A 222 -2.43 -0.58 8.97
C PHE A 222 -2.97 0.18 10.18
N ASN A 223 -2.23 0.16 11.29
CA ASN A 223 -2.61 0.86 12.53
C ASN A 223 -1.40 1.32 13.35
N GLN A 224 -0.40 1.90 12.69
CA GLN A 224 0.83 2.36 13.35
C GLN A 224 0.75 3.85 13.70
N PRO A 225 1.30 4.27 14.85
CA PRO A 225 1.26 5.67 15.26
C PRO A 225 2.12 6.55 14.32
N LEU A 226 1.54 7.67 13.87
CA LEU A 226 2.17 8.65 12.97
C LEU A 226 2.17 10.07 13.55
N ASN A 227 1.80 10.22 14.83
CA ASN A 227 1.70 11.50 15.52
C ASN A 227 3.05 12.24 15.65
N SER A 228 4.18 11.55 15.45
CA SER A 228 5.50 12.16 15.44
C SER A 228 5.90 12.79 14.11
N TRP A 229 5.13 12.58 13.03
CA TRP A 229 5.45 13.14 11.72
C TRP A 229 5.30 14.66 11.70
N ASP A 230 6.30 15.33 11.13
CA ASP A 230 6.21 16.73 10.72
C ASP A 230 5.55 16.80 9.34
N VAL A 231 4.30 17.25 9.32
CA VAL A 231 3.45 17.37 8.12
C VAL A 231 3.21 18.83 7.73
N SER A 232 4.01 19.76 8.26
CA SER A 232 3.83 21.21 8.07
C SER A 232 3.96 21.67 6.61
N ASN A 233 4.72 20.96 5.79
CA ASN A 233 4.87 21.23 4.35
C ASN A 233 3.88 20.46 3.46
N SER A 234 3.00 19.65 4.05
CA SER A 234 2.06 18.83 3.29
C SER A 234 0.84 19.62 2.82
N GLU A 235 0.55 19.53 1.53
CA GLU A 235 -0.53 20.26 0.88
C GLU A 235 -1.78 19.39 0.65
N ASN A 236 -1.63 18.06 0.63
CA ASN A 236 -2.73 17.17 0.26
C ASN A 236 -2.65 15.79 0.92
N PHE A 237 -3.75 15.37 1.55
CA PHE A 237 -3.91 14.08 2.24
C PHE A 237 -5.08 13.25 1.66
N GLY A 238 -5.42 13.48 0.38
CA GLY A 238 -6.70 13.05 -0.18
C GLY A 238 -6.84 11.54 -0.06
N SER A 239 -7.93 11.08 0.57
CA SER A 239 -8.17 9.65 0.80
C SER A 239 -7.00 8.89 1.47
N MET A 240 -6.09 9.55 2.18
CA MET A 240 -4.86 8.93 2.70
C MET A 240 -5.11 7.64 3.49
N PHE A 241 -6.16 7.59 4.31
CA PHE A 241 -6.54 6.42 5.11
C PHE A 241 -7.91 5.84 4.70
N ASN A 242 -8.43 6.22 3.54
CA ASN A 242 -9.74 5.77 3.07
C ASN A 242 -9.77 4.24 3.01
N GLY A 243 -10.68 3.59 3.73
CA GLY A 243 -10.78 2.13 3.78
C GLY A 243 -9.67 1.42 4.58
N ALA A 244 -8.81 2.14 5.32
CA ALA A 244 -7.91 1.56 6.31
C ALA A 244 -8.71 1.13 7.55
N THR A 245 -9.39 0.00 7.46
CA THR A 245 -10.53 -0.35 8.32
C THR A 245 -10.23 -0.40 9.82
N VAL A 246 -9.00 -0.69 10.22
CA VAL A 246 -8.59 -0.76 11.63
C VAL A 246 -7.87 0.50 12.12
N PHE A 247 -7.60 1.47 11.24
CA PHE A 247 -6.85 2.66 11.59
C PHE A 247 -7.64 3.51 12.59
N ASN A 248 -7.04 3.74 13.77
CA ASN A 248 -7.66 4.46 14.88
C ASN A 248 -6.64 5.28 15.69
N GLN A 249 -5.50 5.61 15.09
CA GLN A 249 -4.43 6.34 15.75
C GLN A 249 -4.79 7.81 15.94
N CYS A 250 -4.39 8.38 17.08
CA CYS A 250 -4.56 9.80 17.36
C CYS A 250 -3.44 10.59 16.66
N LEU A 251 -3.80 11.57 15.80
CA LEU A 251 -2.84 12.49 15.16
C LEU A 251 -3.15 13.96 15.53
N ASP A 252 -3.41 14.19 16.81
CA ASP A 252 -3.69 15.52 17.39
C ASP A 252 -2.62 16.56 17.03
N SER A 253 -1.36 16.16 17.06
CA SER A 253 -0.20 16.98 16.69
C SER A 253 -0.24 17.52 15.25
N TRP A 254 -1.00 16.91 14.34
CA TRP A 254 -1.11 17.35 12.96
C TRP A 254 -2.03 18.58 12.83
N SER A 255 -2.98 18.75 13.75
CA SER A 255 -3.98 19.82 13.68
C SER A 255 -3.38 21.22 13.70
N ASP A 256 -2.27 21.42 14.43
CA ASP A 256 -1.54 22.68 14.50
C ASP A 256 -0.57 22.89 13.33
N GLN A 257 -0.23 21.84 12.59
CA GLN A 257 0.77 21.86 11.53
C GLN A 257 0.16 22.11 10.14
N ILE A 258 -1.09 21.70 9.95
CA ILE A 258 -1.74 21.70 8.64
C ILE A 258 -2.56 22.99 8.47
N ASN A 259 -2.18 23.83 7.52
CA ASN A 259 -2.93 25.04 7.15
C ASN A 259 -3.99 24.80 6.04
N VAL A 260 -4.13 23.54 5.61
CA VAL A 260 -5.14 23.10 4.64
C VAL A 260 -6.26 22.34 5.35
N THR A 261 -7.50 22.49 4.89
CA THR A 261 -8.57 21.58 5.28
C THR A 261 -8.16 20.17 4.81
N PRO A 262 -8.03 19.17 5.69
CA PRO A 262 -7.75 17.82 5.28
C PRO A 262 -8.76 17.41 4.22
N SER A 263 -8.18 16.96 3.13
CA SER A 263 -8.80 16.70 1.84
C SER A 263 -9.88 15.62 1.91
N PHE A 264 -10.88 15.78 1.05
CA PHE A 264 -12.01 14.87 0.80
C PHE A 264 -11.69 13.39 1.11
N ASN A 265 -12.49 12.77 1.98
CA ASN A 265 -12.49 11.34 2.31
C ASN A 265 -11.21 10.76 2.97
N MET A 266 -10.36 11.58 3.60
CA MET A 266 -9.13 11.09 4.27
C MET A 266 -9.37 9.90 5.21
N PHE A 267 -10.42 9.94 6.05
CA PHE A 267 -10.75 8.91 7.05
C PHE A 267 -12.00 8.08 6.71
N LEU A 268 -12.52 8.19 5.49
CA LEU A 268 -13.74 7.46 5.13
C LEU A 268 -13.50 5.95 5.24
N GLY A 269 -14.22 5.27 6.14
CA GLY A 269 -14.09 3.82 6.35
C GLY A 269 -12.98 3.39 7.33
N THR A 270 -12.41 4.30 8.12
CA THR A 270 -11.51 3.96 9.24
C THR A 270 -12.29 3.61 10.53
N SER A 271 -11.57 3.16 11.56
CA SER A 271 -12.14 2.90 12.89
C SER A 271 -12.20 4.18 13.75
N CYS A 272 -13.00 4.14 14.82
CA CYS A 272 -13.01 5.18 15.86
C CYS A 272 -11.68 5.17 16.63
N PRO A 273 -11.13 6.33 17.03
CA PRO A 273 -9.94 6.40 17.88
C PRO A 273 -10.06 5.55 19.16
N ASP A 274 -8.99 4.82 19.52
CA ASP A 274 -8.96 3.91 20.68
C ASP A 274 -8.70 4.62 22.02
N GLU A 275 -8.16 5.84 21.99
CA GLU A 275 -7.87 6.65 23.18
C GLU A 275 -8.63 7.99 23.14
N ASP A 276 -8.96 8.53 24.32
CA ASP A 276 -9.46 9.89 24.44
C ASP A 276 -8.34 10.83 23.98
N CYS A 277 -8.35 11.22 22.70
CA CYS A 277 -7.51 12.28 22.16
C CYS A 277 -7.73 13.54 23.01
N THR A 278 -6.82 13.77 23.96
CA THR A 278 -6.99 14.73 25.07
C THR A 278 -7.19 16.17 24.61
N VAL A 279 -6.83 16.43 23.35
CA VAL A 279 -7.02 17.67 22.63
C VAL A 279 -7.64 17.29 21.29
N CYS A 280 -8.97 17.24 21.21
CA CYS A 280 -9.70 17.34 19.95
C CYS A 280 -10.29 18.76 19.90
N PRO A 281 -9.49 19.80 19.58
CA PRO A 281 -9.97 21.17 19.57
C PRO A 281 -10.79 21.33 18.31
N SER A 282 -12.05 20.88 18.32
CA SER A 282 -13.03 21.12 17.23
C SER A 282 -12.38 21.09 15.84
N GLY A 283 -11.94 19.92 15.42
CA GLY A 283 -11.19 19.73 14.18
C GLY A 283 -11.43 18.33 13.65
N LEU A 284 -11.06 18.12 12.38
CA LEU A 284 -11.41 17.01 11.48
C LEU A 284 -11.33 15.56 12.00
N TRP A 285 -10.70 15.34 13.15
CA TRP A 285 -10.68 14.07 13.89
C TRP A 285 -11.98 13.79 14.65
N CYS A 286 -12.78 14.84 14.83
CA CYS A 286 -14.06 14.87 15.50
C CYS A 286 -15.11 15.48 14.56
N GLU A 287 -15.10 15.14 13.25
CA GLU A 287 -16.24 15.48 12.39
C GLU A 287 -17.50 14.88 13.00
N ASP A 288 -18.23 15.73 13.73
CA ASP A 288 -19.68 15.68 13.76
C ASP A 288 -20.09 15.58 12.30
N LEU A 289 -20.54 14.40 11.89
CA LEU A 289 -21.24 14.19 10.64
C LEU A 289 -22.46 15.10 10.67
N ASP A 290 -22.28 16.35 10.23
CA ASP A 290 -23.35 17.31 10.07
C ASP A 290 -24.35 16.70 9.09
N ALA A 291 -25.50 16.29 9.66
CA ALA A 291 -26.88 16.15 9.18
C ALA A 291 -27.23 15.83 7.70
N LEU A 292 -26.35 16.00 6.71
CA LEU A 292 -26.63 15.76 5.29
C LEU A 292 -26.39 14.31 4.86
N ASP A 293 -25.46 13.58 5.46
CA ASP A 293 -25.08 12.25 4.96
C ASP A 293 -25.99 11.11 5.46
N TYR A 294 -26.82 11.39 6.48
CA TYR A 294 -27.89 10.49 6.92
C TYR A 294 -29.00 10.31 5.87
N ALA A 295 -29.09 11.19 4.87
CA ALA A 295 -30.05 11.07 3.78
C ALA A 295 -29.62 10.05 2.70
N LEU A 296 -28.32 9.75 2.58
CA LEU A 296 -27.76 8.87 1.54
C LEU A 296 -27.55 7.43 2.02
N LEU A 297 -27.36 7.21 3.32
CA LEU A 297 -27.24 5.88 3.91
C LEU A 297 -28.63 5.29 4.20
N GLY A 298 -29.21 4.68 3.16
CA GLY A 298 -30.47 3.96 3.23
C GLY A 298 -30.59 3.05 4.47
N LYS A 299 -31.76 3.11 5.10
CA LYS A 299 -32.18 2.32 6.29
C LYS A 299 -31.67 0.88 6.22
N GLY A 300 -30.58 0.55 6.93
CA GLY A 300 -30.11 -0.84 7.01
C GLY A 300 -28.75 -1.11 7.67
N GLY A 301 -27.86 -0.12 7.83
CA GLY A 301 -26.53 -0.33 8.44
C GLY A 301 -26.58 -0.38 9.97
N LYS A 302 -26.55 -1.57 10.55
CA LYS A 302 -26.63 -1.80 12.01
C LYS A 302 -25.29 -1.57 12.73
N LEU A 303 -25.34 -0.73 13.76
CA LEU A 303 -24.73 -0.91 15.10
C LEU A 303 -23.20 -0.82 15.31
N ALA A 304 -22.36 -0.61 14.30
CA ALA A 304 -20.93 -0.33 14.53
C ALA A 304 -20.65 1.16 14.82
N ALA A 305 -21.48 2.07 14.29
CA ALA A 305 -21.33 3.53 14.46
C ALA A 305 -21.69 4.05 15.87
N LYS A 306 -22.10 3.20 16.81
CA LYS A 306 -22.60 3.63 18.13
C LYS A 306 -21.53 3.86 19.21
N LYS A 307 -20.25 3.61 18.93
CA LYS A 307 -19.15 3.89 19.88
C LYS A 307 -18.34 5.15 19.58
N CYS A 308 -18.42 5.73 18.38
CA CYS A 308 -17.81 7.03 18.08
C CYS A 308 -18.60 8.24 18.63
N LEU A 309 -19.85 8.04 19.07
CA LEU A 309 -20.81 9.13 19.37
C LEU A 309 -21.18 9.25 20.86
N LEU A 310 -20.28 8.89 21.78
CA LEU A 310 -20.60 8.96 23.21
C LEU A 310 -19.49 9.58 24.07
N HIS A 311 -19.10 10.82 23.78
CA HIS A 311 -18.53 11.70 24.83
C HIS A 311 -18.94 13.19 24.75
N SER A 312 -19.95 13.56 23.96
CA SER A 312 -20.47 14.95 23.96
C SER A 312 -21.88 15.12 24.56
N LEU A 313 -22.63 14.04 24.84
CA LEU A 313 -24.00 14.13 25.37
C LEU A 313 -24.14 14.00 26.91
N ILE A 314 -23.04 13.99 27.67
CA ILE A 314 -23.07 13.99 29.15
C ILE A 314 -22.23 15.14 29.74
N LYS A 315 -22.43 16.36 29.24
CA LYS A 315 -22.08 17.56 30.02
C LYS A 315 -23.31 18.36 30.49
N ASP A 316 -24.45 18.23 29.80
CA ASP A 316 -25.64 19.02 30.12
C ASP A 316 -26.82 18.24 30.71
N TYR A 317 -26.70 16.93 30.95
CA TYR A 317 -27.73 16.18 31.66
C TYR A 317 -27.48 16.21 33.17
N LYS A 318 -28.08 17.19 33.85
CA LYS A 318 -28.24 17.13 35.32
C LYS A 318 -29.16 15.96 35.64
N PHE A 319 -28.61 14.93 36.30
CA PHE A 319 -29.42 13.90 36.93
C PHE A 319 -30.39 14.58 37.93
N PRO A 320 -31.68 14.20 37.97
CA PRO A 320 -32.57 14.66 39.02
C PRO A 320 -32.02 14.23 40.38
N GLU A 321 -31.93 15.17 41.33
CA GLU A 321 -31.27 14.99 42.63
C GLU A 321 -31.91 13.95 43.55
N GLU A 322 -33.09 13.41 43.21
CA GLU A 322 -33.74 12.38 44.01
C GLU A 322 -34.23 11.22 43.13
N LEU A 323 -33.50 10.10 43.19
CA LEU A 323 -33.98 8.82 42.68
C LEU A 323 -34.81 8.09 43.76
N PRO A 324 -35.92 7.41 43.40
CA PRO A 324 -36.74 6.66 44.35
C PRO A 324 -35.96 5.59 45.12
N SER A 325 -36.39 5.32 46.35
CA SER A 325 -35.71 4.50 47.36
C SER A 325 -35.33 3.07 46.94
N TRP A 326 -35.98 2.51 45.92
CA TRP A 326 -35.69 1.17 45.40
C TRP A 326 -34.43 1.11 44.49
N SER A 327 -33.87 2.26 44.09
CA SER A 327 -32.71 2.35 43.18
C SER A 327 -31.33 2.18 43.87
N ARG A 328 -31.29 1.84 45.16
CA ARG A 328 -30.04 1.54 45.88
C ARG A 328 -29.55 0.13 45.57
N VAL A 329 -29.13 -0.12 44.34
CA VAL A 329 -28.27 -1.26 44.00
C VAL A 329 -26.87 -0.72 43.74
N ALA A 330 -25.92 -1.19 44.55
CA ALA A 330 -24.54 -0.72 44.56
C ALA A 330 -23.86 -0.94 43.20
N THR A 331 -23.18 0.10 42.72
CA THR A 331 -22.39 0.25 41.49
C THR A 331 -23.15 0.69 40.21
N LYS A 332 -22.50 1.58 39.45
CA LYS A 332 -22.96 2.13 38.15
C LYS A 332 -23.33 1.02 37.14
N ALA A 333 -22.66 -0.14 37.22
CA ALA A 333 -22.96 -1.31 36.40
C ALA A 333 -24.33 -1.94 36.73
N GLY A 334 -24.74 -1.91 38.01
CA GLY A 334 -26.06 -2.36 38.45
C GLY A 334 -27.19 -1.47 37.94
N GLN A 335 -26.97 -0.15 37.96
CA GLN A 335 -27.93 0.83 37.44
C GLN A 335 -28.13 0.71 35.92
N ALA A 336 -27.05 0.49 35.16
CA ALA A 336 -27.12 0.27 33.72
C ALA A 336 -27.89 -1.02 33.35
N ARG A 337 -27.75 -2.09 34.14
CA ARG A 337 -28.49 -3.35 33.93
C ARG A 337 -29.98 -3.21 34.17
N VAL A 338 -30.39 -2.46 35.20
CA VAL A 338 -31.80 -2.18 35.50
C VAL A 338 -32.44 -1.30 34.42
N LEU A 339 -31.74 -0.25 33.97
CA LEU A 339 -32.20 0.61 32.87
C LEU A 339 -32.34 -0.18 31.56
N CYS A 340 -31.40 -1.09 31.27
CA CYS A 340 -31.48 -1.97 30.12
C CYS A 340 -32.71 -2.90 30.20
N PHE A 341 -32.99 -3.47 31.39
CA PHE A 341 -34.16 -4.31 31.62
C PHE A 341 -35.48 -3.54 31.43
N VAL A 342 -35.60 -2.34 31.99
CA VAL A 342 -36.80 -1.49 31.87
C VAL A 342 -37.03 -1.07 30.42
N MET A 343 -35.97 -0.70 29.69
CA MET A 343 -36.06 -0.32 28.28
C MET A 343 -36.46 -1.50 27.39
N VAL A 344 -35.93 -2.70 27.65
CA VAL A 344 -36.34 -3.92 26.95
C VAL A 344 -37.81 -4.26 27.23
N SER A 345 -38.26 -4.16 28.48
CA SER A 345 -39.67 -4.38 28.83
C SER A 345 -40.62 -3.37 28.18
N LEU A 346 -40.21 -2.10 28.06
CA LEU A 346 -40.99 -1.06 27.37
C LEU A 346 -41.04 -1.29 25.85
N VAL A 347 -39.95 -1.76 25.24
CA VAL A 347 -39.92 -2.12 23.82
C VAL A 347 -40.79 -3.34 23.54
N VAL A 348 -40.77 -4.36 24.41
CA VAL A 348 -41.65 -5.53 24.31
C VAL A 348 -43.11 -5.14 24.50
N ALA A 349 -43.41 -4.24 25.45
CA ALA A 349 -44.76 -3.72 25.67
C ALA A 349 -45.26 -2.89 24.48
N ALA A 350 -44.40 -2.05 23.89
CA ALA A 350 -44.72 -1.27 22.70
C ALA A 350 -44.92 -2.16 21.45
N ALA A 351 -44.12 -3.22 21.31
CA ALA A 351 -44.30 -4.21 20.25
C ALA A 351 -45.60 -5.01 20.43
N ALA A 352 -45.92 -5.44 21.65
CA ALA A 352 -47.17 -6.13 21.98
C ALA A 352 -48.40 -5.23 21.75
N TRP A 353 -48.30 -3.95 22.08
CA TRP A 353 -49.35 -2.95 21.81
C TRP A 353 -49.58 -2.75 20.31
N ARG A 354 -48.50 -2.71 19.52
CA ARG A 354 -48.57 -2.55 18.06
C ARG A 354 -49.15 -3.79 17.35
N ILE A 355 -48.84 -4.99 17.83
CA ILE A 355 -49.43 -6.25 17.36
C ILE A 355 -50.93 -6.32 17.69
N ARG A 356 -51.34 -5.83 18.87
CA ARG A 356 -52.77 -5.74 19.24
C ARG A 356 -53.56 -4.78 18.35
N ARG A 357 -52.93 -3.74 17.82
CA ARG A 357 -53.58 -2.71 16.99
C ARG A 357 -53.67 -3.08 15.50
N GLN A 358 -52.99 -4.14 15.06
CA GLN A 358 -52.98 -4.61 13.67
C GLN A 358 -53.90 -5.82 13.39
N ARG A 359 -54.66 -6.32 14.38
CA ARG A 359 -55.74 -7.29 14.10
C ARG A 359 -57.03 -6.53 13.73
N PRO A 360 -57.55 -6.63 12.50
CA PRO A 360 -58.92 -6.21 12.24
C PRO A 360 -59.89 -7.14 12.99
N LEU A 361 -60.94 -6.55 13.57
CA LEU A 361 -62.11 -7.29 14.04
C LEU A 361 -62.81 -7.88 12.81
N VAL A 362 -62.63 -9.17 12.56
CA VAL A 362 -63.55 -9.95 11.74
C VAL A 362 -64.67 -10.39 12.68
N TYR A 363 -65.82 -9.73 12.59
CA TYR A 363 -67.11 -10.28 12.99
C TYR A 363 -67.90 -10.52 11.71
N GLU A 364 -68.30 -11.77 11.50
CA GLU A 364 -69.17 -12.25 10.42
C GLU A 364 -70.56 -11.61 10.45
N ALA A 365 -71.18 -11.44 9.28
CA ALA A 365 -72.62 -11.64 9.07
C ALA A 365 -72.98 -11.65 7.58
N LEU A 366 -72.97 -12.83 6.95
CA LEU A 366 -74.13 -13.48 6.31
C LEU A 366 -73.77 -14.90 5.87
#